data_AF-A0A397EAX3-F1
#
_entry.id   AF-A0A397EAX3-F1
#
_cell.length_a   1.000
_cell.length_b   1.000
_cell.length_c   1.000
_cell.angle_alpha   90.00
_cell.angle_beta   90.00
_cell.angle_gamma   90.00
#
_symmetry.space_group_name_H-M   'P 1'
#
loop_
_entity.id
_entity.type
_entity.pdbx_description
1 polymer ?
#
loop_
_entity_poly.entity_id
_entity_poly.type
_entity_poly.pdbx_seq_one_letter_code
_entity_poly.pdbx_strand_id
1 'polypeptide(L)'
;MTKNGRDRSKAHKMAGIHVSKHSFDAKVLESVAPTDYDIVIPRTTNADYILRNLGISCLVLVGVSTLGTLEATVRDALDRGYTALVVEDAVAFDTPEEHAAVMKSAAKMGAHVLQTRDFLVEVQATCPPRLAVDAVSM
;
A
#
# COMPACT_ATOMS: atom_id res chain seq x y z
N MET A 1 18.08 -8.45 6.22
CA MET A 1 17.83 -9.85 5.82
C MET A 1 19.16 -10.54 5.55
N THR A 2 19.36 -11.76 6.03
CA THR A 2 20.53 -12.59 5.70
C THR A 2 20.52 -13.00 4.22
N LYS A 3 21.71 -13.28 3.65
CA LYS A 3 21.86 -13.65 2.23
C LYS A 3 21.06 -14.90 1.83
N ASN A 4 20.91 -15.87 2.74
CA ASN A 4 20.11 -17.08 2.51
C ASN A 4 18.64 -16.93 2.98
N GLY A 5 18.27 -15.75 3.46
CA GLY A 5 16.91 -15.44 3.93
C GLY A 5 16.43 -16.35 5.07
N ARG A 6 17.32 -16.84 5.94
CA ARG A 6 16.94 -17.67 7.10
C ARG A 6 16.06 -16.91 8.10
N ASP A 7 16.19 -15.60 8.13
CA ASP A 7 15.47 -14.64 8.96
C ASP A 7 14.15 -14.16 8.33
N ARG A 8 13.74 -14.72 7.18
CA ARG A 8 12.40 -14.50 6.62
C ARG A 8 11.31 -15.14 7.48
N SER A 9 10.11 -14.56 7.41
CA SER A 9 8.92 -15.15 8.05
C SER A 9 8.60 -16.53 7.49
N LYS A 10 7.91 -17.36 8.30
CA LYS A 10 7.47 -18.70 7.88
C LYS A 10 6.61 -18.65 6.62
N ALA A 11 5.73 -17.64 6.50
CA ALA A 11 4.89 -17.44 5.31
C ALA A 11 5.73 -17.27 4.03
N HIS A 12 6.77 -16.44 4.03
CA HIS A 12 7.66 -16.27 2.87
C HIS A 12 8.42 -17.55 2.51
N LYS A 13 8.80 -18.35 3.53
CA LYS A 13 9.45 -19.65 3.29
C LYS A 13 8.49 -20.65 2.66
N MET A 14 7.25 -20.72 3.14
CA MET A 14 6.22 -21.62 2.62
C MET A 14 5.78 -21.25 1.20
N ALA A 15 5.70 -19.96 0.90
CA ALA A 15 5.37 -19.46 -0.44
C ALA A 15 6.55 -19.53 -1.43
N GLY A 16 7.75 -19.95 -0.99
CA GLY A 16 8.93 -19.98 -1.87
C GLY A 16 9.52 -18.61 -2.24
N ILE A 17 9.05 -17.52 -1.62
CA ILE A 17 9.41 -16.15 -2.01
C ILE A 17 10.71 -15.71 -1.32
N HIS A 18 11.83 -15.77 -2.04
CA HIS A 18 13.13 -15.26 -1.59
C HIS A 18 13.67 -14.18 -2.52
N VAL A 19 13.62 -12.93 -2.09
CA VAL A 19 14.24 -11.79 -2.81
C VAL A 19 15.27 -11.15 -1.89
N SER A 20 16.55 -11.24 -2.27
CA SER A 20 17.65 -10.70 -1.46
C SER A 20 17.74 -9.17 -1.58
N LYS A 21 18.10 -8.44 -0.51
CA LYS A 21 18.08 -6.95 -0.50
C LYS A 21 18.90 -6.30 -1.63
N HIS A 22 19.92 -6.98 -2.15
CA HIS A 22 20.84 -6.45 -3.17
C HIS A 22 20.73 -7.18 -4.51
N SER A 23 19.76 -8.09 -4.68
CA SER A 23 19.51 -8.70 -5.99
C SER A 23 18.80 -7.73 -6.92
N PHE A 24 18.92 -8.01 -8.21
CA PHE A 24 18.18 -7.33 -9.25
C PHE A 24 16.67 -7.29 -8.95
N ASP A 25 16.10 -8.41 -8.49
CA ASP A 25 14.66 -8.55 -8.19
C ASP A 25 14.16 -7.67 -7.02
N ALA A 26 15.06 -7.09 -6.23
CA ALA A 26 14.70 -6.18 -5.14
C ALA A 26 14.68 -4.70 -5.56
N LYS A 27 15.10 -4.40 -6.80
CA LYS A 27 15.14 -3.03 -7.30
C LYS A 27 13.74 -2.57 -7.67
N VAL A 28 13.43 -1.33 -7.30
CA VAL A 28 12.25 -0.64 -7.82
C VAL A 28 12.46 -0.39 -9.32
N LEU A 29 11.39 -0.52 -10.10
CA LEU A 29 11.43 -0.23 -11.55
C LEU A 29 11.87 1.21 -11.79
N GLU A 30 12.67 1.42 -12.84
CA GLU A 30 13.24 2.74 -13.17
C GLU A 30 12.17 3.82 -13.36
N SER A 31 11.02 3.45 -13.95
CA SER A 31 9.90 4.38 -14.18
C SER A 31 9.24 4.94 -12.92
N VAL A 32 9.46 4.30 -11.76
CA VAL A 32 8.92 4.69 -10.46
C VAL A 32 10.01 4.66 -9.38
N ALA A 33 11.26 4.84 -9.80
CA ALA A 33 12.40 4.81 -8.88
C ALA A 33 12.29 5.96 -7.85
N PRO A 34 12.53 5.69 -6.56
CA PRO A 34 12.55 6.73 -5.54
C PRO A 34 13.61 7.80 -5.85
N THR A 35 13.26 9.05 -5.55
CA THR A 35 14.15 10.21 -5.54
C THR A 35 14.82 10.37 -4.17
N ASP A 36 15.71 11.35 -4.04
CA ASP A 36 16.37 11.68 -2.77
C ASP A 36 15.41 12.18 -1.67
N TYR A 37 14.17 12.52 -2.03
CA TYR A 37 13.15 13.00 -1.11
C TYR A 37 12.14 11.91 -0.70
N ASP A 38 12.22 10.72 -1.29
CA ASP A 38 11.29 9.63 -1.04
C ASP A 38 11.73 8.75 0.13
N ILE A 39 10.79 8.43 1.02
CA ILE A 39 11.05 7.55 2.17
C ILE A 39 10.83 6.09 1.76
N VAL A 40 11.91 5.32 1.66
CA VAL A 40 11.85 3.88 1.36
C VAL A 40 11.79 3.06 2.65
N ILE A 41 10.62 2.51 2.96
CA ILE A 41 10.38 1.73 4.18
C ILE A 41 10.38 0.23 3.86
N PRO A 42 11.30 -0.57 4.42
CA PRO A 42 11.20 -2.02 4.32
C PRO A 42 9.94 -2.53 5.03
N ARG A 43 9.24 -3.49 4.43
CA ARG A 43 7.99 -4.09 4.96
C ARG A 43 8.04 -4.53 6.42
N THR A 44 9.22 -4.86 6.96
CA THR A 44 9.39 -5.30 8.36
C THR A 44 9.44 -4.16 9.38
N THR A 45 9.36 -2.91 8.92
CA THR A 45 9.49 -1.70 9.74
C THR A 45 8.11 -1.15 10.04
N ASN A 46 7.92 -0.62 11.25
CA ASN A 46 6.69 0.09 11.59
C ASN A 46 6.67 1.47 10.91
N ALA A 47 5.81 1.63 9.89
CA ALA A 47 5.66 2.89 9.16
C ALA A 47 4.84 3.94 9.95
N ASP A 48 4.00 3.52 10.89
CA ASP A 48 3.05 4.40 11.62
C ASP A 48 3.77 5.56 12.33
N TYR A 49 4.89 5.27 12.99
CA TYR A 49 5.69 6.30 13.65
C TYR A 49 6.13 7.43 12.69
N ILE A 50 6.56 7.05 11.49
CA ILE A 50 7.02 8.01 10.47
C ILE A 50 5.82 8.80 9.95
N LEU A 51 4.72 8.12 9.62
CA LEU A 51 3.51 8.74 9.08
C LEU A 51 2.90 9.75 10.07
N ARG A 52 2.86 9.41 11.36
CA ARG A 52 2.40 10.31 12.44
C ARG A 52 3.28 11.55 12.59
N ASN A 53 4.60 11.39 12.52
CA ASN A 53 5.53 12.53 12.59
C ASN A 53 5.40 13.48 11.39
N LEU A 54 4.96 12.97 10.24
CA LEU A 54 4.65 13.77 9.04
C LEU A 54 3.25 14.39 9.09
N GLY A 55 2.44 14.11 10.12
CA GLY A 55 1.07 14.59 10.23
C GLY A 55 0.12 14.01 9.18
N ILE A 56 0.45 12.85 8.61
CA ILE A 56 -0.36 12.19 7.59
C ILE A 56 -1.58 11.54 8.26
N SER A 57 -2.76 11.74 7.69
CA SER A 57 -4.02 11.11 8.12
C SER A 57 -4.72 10.31 7.01
N CYS A 58 -4.24 10.41 5.77
CA CYS A 58 -4.79 9.73 4.62
C CYS A 58 -3.69 9.03 3.81
N LEU A 59 -3.93 7.78 3.44
CA LEU A 59 -3.02 6.94 2.67
C LEU A 59 -3.65 6.59 1.33
N VAL A 60 -2.93 6.90 0.26
CA VAL A 60 -3.25 6.46 -1.10
C VAL A 60 -2.42 5.20 -1.40
N LEU A 61 -3.09 4.11 -1.72
CA LEU A 61 -2.50 2.78 -1.88
C LEU A 61 -2.51 2.38 -3.35
N VAL A 62 -1.31 2.09 -3.87
CA VAL A 62 -1.03 1.63 -5.23
C VAL A 62 0.07 0.56 -5.21
N GLY A 63 0.23 -0.18 -6.31
CA GLY A 63 1.33 -1.11 -6.51
C GLY A 63 0.91 -2.57 -6.62
N VAL A 64 1.80 -3.50 -6.30
CA VAL A 64 1.56 -4.94 -6.46
C VAL A 64 1.26 -5.58 -5.11
N SER A 65 0.17 -6.32 -5.04
CA SER A 65 -0.17 -7.09 -3.85
C SER A 65 0.47 -8.48 -3.92
N THR A 66 1.25 -8.85 -2.90
CA THR A 66 1.86 -10.18 -2.81
C THR A 66 1.72 -10.69 -1.38
N LEU A 67 1.18 -11.90 -1.22
CA LEU A 67 0.80 -12.46 0.08
C LEU A 67 -0.17 -11.53 0.85
N GLY A 68 -1.17 -10.98 0.15
CA GLY A 68 -2.21 -10.14 0.75
C GLY A 68 -1.70 -8.84 1.38
N THR A 69 -0.60 -8.25 0.86
CA THR A 69 -0.08 -6.97 1.37
C THR A 69 -1.13 -5.88 1.36
N LEU A 70 -1.85 -5.72 0.25
CA LEU A 70 -2.80 -4.62 0.13
C LEU A 70 -3.91 -4.71 1.19
N GLU A 71 -4.52 -5.89 1.33
CA GLU A 71 -5.60 -6.09 2.30
C GLU A 71 -5.12 -5.87 3.74
N ALA A 72 -3.92 -6.36 4.07
CA ALA A 72 -3.32 -6.15 5.38
C ALA A 72 -3.03 -4.66 5.64
N THR A 73 -2.50 -3.94 4.65
CA THR A 73 -2.23 -2.50 4.75
C THR A 73 -3.51 -1.68 4.90
N VAL A 74 -4.56 -2.00 4.12
CA VAL A 74 -5.85 -1.33 4.24
C VAL A 74 -6.42 -1.50 5.65
N ARG A 75 -6.41 -2.74 6.16
CA ARG A 75 -6.91 -3.02 7.51
C ARG A 75 -6.10 -2.29 8.59
N ASP A 76 -4.77 -2.38 8.54
CA ASP A 76 -3.91 -1.70 9.54
C ASP A 76 -4.04 -0.17 9.47
N ALA A 77 -4.22 0.40 8.27
CA ALA A 77 -4.49 1.82 8.09
C ALA A 77 -5.80 2.23 8.78
N LEU A 78 -6.90 1.53 8.48
CA LEU A 78 -8.21 1.82 9.04
C LEU A 78 -8.23 1.62 10.57
N ASP A 79 -7.66 0.53 11.08
CA ASP A 79 -7.58 0.24 12.52
C ASP A 79 -6.78 1.30 13.29
N ARG A 80 -5.81 1.96 12.63
CA ARG A 80 -5.02 3.06 13.20
C ARG A 80 -5.66 4.43 13.01
N GLY A 81 -6.83 4.52 12.36
CA GLY A 81 -7.56 5.76 12.12
C GLY A 81 -7.05 6.57 10.92
N TYR A 82 -6.36 5.94 9.97
CA TYR A 82 -6.07 6.58 8.68
C TYR A 82 -7.24 6.38 7.72
N THR A 83 -7.49 7.37 6.87
CA THR A 83 -8.33 7.19 5.69
C THR A 83 -7.55 6.41 4.63
N ALA A 84 -8.11 5.31 4.13
CA ALA A 84 -7.48 4.50 3.08
C ALA A 84 -8.17 4.71 1.73
N LEU A 85 -7.41 5.17 0.73
CA LEU A 85 -7.83 5.32 -0.67
C LEU A 85 -7.07 4.27 -1.51
N VAL A 86 -7.78 3.38 -2.19
CA VAL A 86 -7.21 2.34 -3.05
C VAL A 86 -7.49 2.71 -4.50
N VAL A 87 -6.43 2.98 -5.27
CA VAL A 87 -6.56 3.30 -6.70
C VAL A 87 -6.56 1.99 -7.49
N GLU A 88 -7.74 1.51 -7.83
CA GLU A 88 -8.01 0.15 -8.30
C GLU A 88 -7.22 -0.25 -9.55
N ASP A 89 -7.16 0.63 -10.54
CA ASP A 89 -6.44 0.45 -11.80
C ASP A 89 -4.92 0.64 -11.66
N ALA A 90 -4.45 1.12 -10.51
CA ALA A 90 -3.05 1.22 -10.15
C ALA A 90 -2.61 0.11 -9.17
N VAL A 91 -3.43 -0.94 -9.00
CA VAL A 91 -3.11 -2.10 -8.17
C VAL A 91 -3.14 -3.39 -8.99
N ALA A 92 -2.09 -4.21 -8.83
CA ALA A 92 -1.98 -5.50 -9.51
C ALA A 92 -1.96 -6.68 -8.53
N PHE A 93 -2.53 -7.80 -8.97
CA PHE A 93 -2.57 -9.11 -8.30
C PHE A 93 -2.19 -10.21 -9.29
N ASP A 94 -1.99 -11.44 -8.78
CA ASP A 94 -1.65 -12.60 -9.62
C ASP A 94 -2.82 -13.02 -10.51
N THR A 95 -4.08 -12.82 -10.08
CA THR A 95 -5.27 -13.07 -10.91
C THR A 95 -6.34 -11.97 -10.80
N PRO A 96 -7.17 -11.79 -11.85
CA PRO A 96 -8.30 -10.86 -11.82
C PRO A 96 -9.34 -11.19 -10.73
N GLU A 97 -9.54 -12.48 -10.42
CA GLU A 97 -10.47 -12.92 -9.38
C GLU A 97 -10.00 -12.49 -7.99
N GLU A 98 -8.70 -12.60 -7.71
CA GLU A 98 -8.10 -12.14 -6.46
C GLU A 98 -8.23 -10.61 -6.35
N HIS A 99 -7.89 -9.89 -7.41
CA HIS A 99 -8.05 -8.42 -7.47
C HIS A 99 -9.48 -8.02 -7.12
N ALA A 100 -10.48 -8.57 -7.81
CA ALA A 100 -11.89 -8.24 -7.58
C ALA A 100 -12.36 -8.59 -6.16
N ALA A 101 -11.90 -9.73 -5.62
CA ALA A 101 -12.23 -10.14 -4.26
C ALA A 101 -11.66 -9.16 -3.21
N VAL A 102 -10.41 -8.73 -3.38
CA VAL A 102 -9.76 -7.79 -2.46
C VAL A 102 -10.36 -6.39 -2.58
N MET A 103 -10.69 -5.89 -3.78
CA MET A 103 -11.37 -4.59 -3.93
C MET A 103 -12.70 -4.59 -3.19
N LYS A 104 -13.48 -5.68 -3.30
CA LYS A 104 -14.74 -5.84 -2.57
C LYS A 104 -14.52 -5.90 -1.05
N SER A 105 -13.48 -6.61 -0.59
CA SER A 105 -13.12 -6.68 0.83
C SER A 105 -12.71 -5.30 1.37
N ALA A 106 -11.86 -4.57 0.65
CA ALA A 106 -11.40 -3.24 0.99
C ALA A 106 -12.56 -2.24 1.13
N ALA A 107 -13.46 -2.20 0.14
CA ALA A 107 -14.65 -1.36 0.19
C ALA A 107 -15.55 -1.70 1.40
N LYS A 108 -15.74 -2.99 1.69
CA LYS A 108 -16.52 -3.43 2.85
C LYS A 108 -15.87 -3.05 4.19
N MET A 109 -14.55 -2.98 4.26
CA MET A 109 -13.83 -2.52 5.46
C MET A 109 -13.97 -1.01 5.68
N GLY A 110 -14.31 -0.23 4.65
CA GLY A 110 -14.43 1.23 4.72
C GLY A 110 -13.34 1.99 3.97
N ALA A 111 -12.50 1.30 3.18
CA ALA A 111 -11.61 1.99 2.25
C ALA A 111 -12.39 2.52 1.04
N HIS A 112 -11.97 3.66 0.51
CA HIS A 112 -12.51 4.17 -0.76
C HIS A 112 -11.76 3.52 -1.92
N VAL A 113 -12.49 2.82 -2.78
CA VAL A 113 -11.94 2.23 -4.01
C VAL A 113 -12.35 3.13 -5.17
N LEU A 114 -11.36 3.61 -5.93
CA LEU A 114 -11.56 4.59 -6.99
C LEU A 114 -10.61 4.34 -8.17
N GLN A 115 -10.95 4.90 -9.33
CA GLN A 115 -10.12 4.84 -10.53
C GLN A 115 -9.11 6.00 -10.54
N THR A 116 -7.97 5.82 -11.20
CA THR A 116 -6.91 6.84 -11.30
C THR A 116 -7.45 8.17 -11.82
N ARG A 117 -8.35 8.13 -12.80
CA ARG A 117 -8.99 9.31 -13.36
C ARG A 117 -9.71 10.12 -12.27
N ASP A 118 -10.54 9.46 -11.47
CA ASP A 118 -11.36 10.13 -10.46
C ASP A 118 -10.47 10.68 -9.33
N PHE A 119 -9.46 9.91 -8.93
CA PHE A 119 -8.45 10.35 -7.97
C PHE A 119 -7.75 11.64 -8.42
N LEU A 120 -7.29 11.70 -9.67
CA LEU A 120 -6.60 12.88 -10.21
C LEU A 120 -7.50 14.11 -10.23
N VAL A 121 -8.78 13.95 -10.58
CA VAL A 121 -9.76 15.05 -10.54
C VAL A 121 -9.91 15.60 -9.12
N GLU A 122 -10.00 14.72 -8.12
CA GLU A 122 -10.14 15.14 -6.73
C GLU A 122 -8.91 15.87 -6.20
N VAL A 123 -7.72 15.30 -6.39
CA VAL A 123 -6.47 15.88 -5.87
C VAL A 123 -6.17 17.24 -6.51
N GLN A 124 -6.47 17.40 -7.80
CA GLN A 124 -6.30 18.68 -8.49
C GLN A 124 -7.30 19.74 -8.00
N ALA A 125 -8.50 19.34 -7.60
CA ALA A 125 -9.51 20.24 -7.07
C ALA A 125 -9.27 20.61 -5.59
N THR A 126 -8.80 19.67 -4.77
CA THR A 126 -8.56 19.88 -3.34
C THR A 126 -7.50 18.92 -2.82
N CYS A 127 -6.48 19.44 -2.14
CA CYS A 127 -5.45 18.65 -1.46
C CYS A 127 -5.45 18.99 0.04
N PRO A 128 -5.74 18.04 0.95
CA PRO A 128 -6.04 16.62 0.68
C PRO A 128 -7.40 16.40 -0.01
N PRO A 129 -7.60 15.27 -0.72
CA PRO A 129 -8.86 14.99 -1.44
C PRO A 129 -10.05 14.96 -0.48
N ARG A 130 -11.26 15.29 -0.95
CA ARG A 130 -12.46 15.38 -0.10
C ARG A 130 -12.76 14.06 0.63
N LEU A 131 -12.55 12.94 -0.05
CA LEU A 131 -12.67 11.61 0.55
C LEU A 131 -11.75 11.41 1.78
N ALA A 132 -10.66 12.17 1.89
CA ALA A 132 -9.76 12.13 3.04
C ALA A 132 -10.28 12.89 4.27
N VAL A 133 -11.14 13.89 4.10
CA VAL A 133 -11.60 14.79 5.18
C VAL A 133 -12.95 14.41 5.77
N ASP A 134 -13.83 13.77 4.99
CA ASP A 134 -15.18 13.39 5.46
C ASP A 134 -15.16 12.31 6.57
N ALA A 135 -14.05 11.57 6.72
CA ALA A 135 -13.87 10.56 7.78
C ALA A 135 -13.64 11.15 9.19
N VAL A 136 -13.37 12.46 9.32
CA VAL A 136 -13.08 13.12 10.61
C VAL A 136 -14.35 13.70 11.25
N SER A 137 -15.48 13.73 10.54
CA SER A 137 -16.71 14.42 10.96
C SER A 137 -17.84 13.50 11.47
N MET A 138 -17.53 12.24 11.82
CA MET A 138 -18.49 11.29 12.42
C MET A 138 -18.10 10.90 13.85
#